data_AF-A0A3D6B4U6-F1
#
_entry.id   AF-A0A3D6B4U6-F1
#
_cell.length_a   1.000
_cell.length_b   1.000
_cell.length_c   1.000
_cell.angle_alpha   90.00
_cell.angle_beta   90.00
_cell.angle_gamma   90.00
#
_symmetry.space_group_name_H-M   'P 1'
#
loop_
_entity.id
_entity.type
_entity.pdbx_description
1 polymer ?
#
loop_
_entity_poly.entity_id
_entity_poly.type
_entity_poly.pdbx_seq_one_letter_code
_entity_poly.pdbx_strand_id
1 'polypeptide(L)'
;MKQFKTYIHIMAMLLTMMLTACSDSVVNDTPSTSDAEDGYYTAHFSIAIPSFEEPETTRSTVFMNEGIRSKDDLKIFCFDNEGQFVGFGEIQDFNPIIGLKRHKDGSYEIPESSEQAKQDNTGVSGGGINKDGSSEERDFTAKIPNNTSRIHLVANATKQYQTINFNDQWKWVGMHENILMTTFETNHTENQDVMTRYWGYIKKDSPSELKDYLDQSKKKADYI
;
A
#
# COMPACT_ATOMS: atom_id res chain seq x y z
N MET A 1 66.24 11.32 23.40
CA MET A 1 65.19 10.61 22.64
C MET A 1 64.47 9.62 23.56
N LYS A 2 63.41 10.04 24.27
CA LYS A 2 62.63 9.13 25.16
C LYS A 2 61.25 9.70 25.56
N GLN A 3 60.52 10.34 24.63
CA GLN A 3 59.18 10.90 24.92
C GLN A 3 58.15 10.70 23.78
N PHE A 4 58.50 10.05 22.67
CA PHE A 4 57.58 9.89 21.53
C PHE A 4 56.90 8.50 21.41
N LYS A 5 57.27 7.51 22.25
CA LYS A 5 56.72 6.15 22.17
C LYS A 5 55.50 5.89 23.07
N THR A 6 55.20 6.77 24.02
CA THR A 6 54.14 6.55 25.02
C THR A 6 52.76 7.05 24.55
N TYR A 7 52.70 8.01 23.62
CA TYR A 7 51.43 8.55 23.12
C TYR A 7 50.70 7.65 22.12
N ILE A 8 51.44 6.83 21.35
CA ILE A 8 50.83 5.93 20.35
C ILE A 8 50.07 4.77 21.01
N HIS A 9 50.53 4.32 22.19
CA HIS A 9 49.85 3.21 22.90
C HIS A 9 48.59 3.67 23.65
N ILE A 10 48.53 4.91 24.14
CA ILE A 10 47.34 5.43 24.83
C ILE A 10 46.22 5.75 23.83
N MET A 11 46.57 6.24 22.62
CA MET A 11 45.57 6.51 21.57
C MET A 11 45.00 5.22 20.93
N ALA A 12 45.74 4.11 20.95
CA ALA A 12 45.27 2.84 20.43
C ALA A 12 44.27 2.13 21.37
N MET A 13 44.39 2.29 22.70
CA MET A 13 43.42 1.74 23.65
C MET A 13 42.13 2.55 23.75
N LEU A 14 42.19 3.88 23.54
CA LEU A 14 40.97 4.70 23.51
C LEU A 14 40.13 4.42 22.26
N LEU A 15 40.76 4.08 21.13
CA LEU A 15 40.08 3.78 19.87
C LEU A 15 39.33 2.43 19.90
N THR A 16 39.81 1.45 20.67
CA THR A 16 39.11 0.15 20.82
C THR A 16 37.96 0.17 21.83
N MET A 17 37.90 1.14 22.75
CA MET A 17 36.73 1.30 23.64
C MET A 17 35.61 2.18 23.06
N MET A 18 35.89 3.02 22.05
CA MET A 18 34.83 3.78 21.36
C MET A 18 34.11 2.99 20.26
N LEU A 19 34.65 1.85 19.82
CA LEU A 19 33.99 0.99 18.83
C LEU A 19 32.86 0.12 19.44
N THR A 20 32.68 0.11 20.76
CA THR A 20 31.59 -0.64 21.44
C THR A 20 30.54 0.28 22.06
N ALA A 21 30.54 1.58 21.74
CA ALA A 21 29.58 2.54 22.27
C ALA A 21 29.10 3.52 21.19
N CYS A 22 28.80 2.99 20.00
CA CYS A 22 27.96 3.60 18.95
C CYS A 22 27.32 2.45 18.15
N SER A 23 26.55 1.59 18.81
CA SER A 23 25.67 0.62 18.15
C SER A 23 24.24 0.94 18.55
N ASP A 24 23.81 2.18 18.28
CA ASP A 24 22.40 2.49 18.10
C ASP A 24 22.11 2.43 16.59
N SER A 25 21.28 1.46 16.21
CA SER A 25 20.66 1.28 14.89
C SER A 25 21.60 1.06 13.69
N VAL A 26 22.42 0.01 13.71
CA VAL A 26 22.74 -0.66 12.44
C VAL A 26 21.53 -1.53 12.12
N VAL A 27 20.71 -1.07 11.16
CA VAL A 27 19.71 -1.91 10.50
C VAL A 27 20.46 -3.14 10.01
N ASN A 28 20.10 -4.29 10.56
CA ASN A 28 20.73 -5.55 10.23
C ASN A 28 20.26 -5.93 8.82
N ASP A 29 21.00 -5.50 7.78
CA ASP A 29 20.80 -5.89 6.37
C ASP A 29 21.23 -7.35 6.12
N THR A 30 21.04 -8.25 7.09
CA THR A 30 21.03 -9.67 6.77
C THR A 30 19.65 -9.95 6.18
N PRO A 31 19.54 -10.42 4.92
CA PRO A 31 18.26 -10.90 4.42
C PRO A 31 17.76 -11.93 5.42
N SER A 32 16.56 -11.72 5.95
CA SER A 32 15.91 -12.68 6.81
C SER A 32 15.91 -14.04 6.11
N THR A 33 16.74 -14.97 6.59
CA THR A 33 16.67 -16.38 6.21
C THR A 33 15.46 -16.95 6.93
N SER A 34 14.26 -16.56 6.50
CA SER A 34 13.03 -17.17 6.95
C SER A 34 12.92 -18.53 6.27
N ASP A 35 12.69 -19.60 7.04
CA ASP A 35 12.37 -20.96 6.59
C ASP A 35 11.03 -21.05 5.80
N ALA A 36 10.58 -19.95 5.21
CA ALA A 36 9.35 -19.86 4.43
C ALA A 36 9.66 -20.18 2.96
N GLU A 37 8.79 -20.99 2.35
CA GLU A 37 8.97 -21.52 0.99
C GLU A 37 9.20 -20.39 -0.02
N ASP A 38 10.27 -20.44 -0.81
CA ASP A 38 10.43 -19.55 -1.96
C ASP A 38 9.21 -19.64 -2.90
N GLY A 39 8.73 -18.48 -3.38
CA GLY A 39 7.67 -18.40 -4.38
C GLY A 39 6.44 -17.61 -3.95
N TYR A 40 5.32 -17.88 -4.62
CA TYR A 40 4.08 -17.13 -4.50
C TYR A 40 2.87 -18.06 -4.32
N TYR A 41 1.88 -17.62 -3.55
CA TYR A 41 0.55 -18.23 -3.49
C TYR A 41 -0.50 -17.31 -4.11
N THR A 42 -1.60 -17.89 -4.61
CA THR A 42 -2.76 -17.10 -5.05
C THR A 42 -3.59 -16.71 -3.83
N ALA A 43 -3.83 -15.42 -3.65
CA ALA A 43 -4.71 -14.86 -2.64
C ALA A 43 -5.97 -14.27 -3.28
N HIS A 44 -7.08 -14.34 -2.56
CA HIS A 44 -8.37 -13.80 -2.98
C HIS A 44 -8.76 -12.60 -2.12
N PHE A 45 -8.93 -11.47 -2.78
CA PHE A 45 -9.29 -10.21 -2.17
C PHE A 45 -10.67 -9.80 -2.64
N SER A 46 -11.28 -9.00 -1.79
CA SER A 46 -12.49 -8.30 -2.10
C SER A 46 -12.35 -6.88 -1.57
N ILE A 47 -12.82 -5.91 -2.35
CA ILE A 47 -12.77 -4.49 -2.01
C ILE A 47 -14.11 -3.84 -2.28
N ALA A 48 -14.48 -2.92 -1.40
CA ALA A 48 -15.60 -2.02 -1.61
C ALA A 48 -15.22 -0.61 -1.18
N ILE A 49 -15.93 0.37 -1.72
CA ILE A 49 -15.86 1.74 -1.25
C ILE A 49 -17.00 1.92 -0.24
N PRO A 50 -16.70 2.24 1.03
CA PRO A 50 -17.76 2.52 1.99
C PRO A 50 -18.50 3.80 1.62
N SER A 51 -19.77 3.90 2.00
CA SER A 51 -20.52 5.16 1.89
C SER A 51 -19.84 6.25 2.72
N PHE A 52 -19.94 7.50 2.28
CA PHE A 52 -19.54 8.61 3.14
C PHE A 52 -20.43 8.62 4.40
N GLU A 53 -19.84 8.76 5.58
CA GLU A 53 -20.63 9.04 6.79
C GLU A 53 -21.37 10.36 6.56
N GLU A 54 -22.69 10.39 6.74
CA GLU A 54 -23.49 11.60 6.58
C GLU A 54 -22.90 12.70 7.47
N PRO A 55 -22.31 13.77 6.91
CA PRO A 55 -21.97 14.90 7.74
C PRO A 55 -23.29 15.54 8.15
N GLU A 56 -23.60 15.52 9.44
CA GLU A 56 -24.53 16.49 10.02
C GLU A 56 -23.94 17.89 9.75
N THR A 57 -24.26 18.49 8.58
CA THR A 57 -24.49 19.94 8.32
C THR A 57 -24.13 20.43 6.89
N THR A 58 -25.16 20.97 6.23
CA THR A 58 -25.27 22.26 5.47
C THR A 58 -24.25 22.68 4.40
N ARG A 59 -23.52 21.78 3.74
CA ARG A 59 -23.02 22.07 2.38
C ARG A 59 -23.35 20.91 1.44
N SER A 60 -23.84 21.23 0.24
CA SER A 60 -24.08 20.26 -0.82
C SER A 60 -22.72 19.72 -1.31
N THR A 61 -22.17 18.77 -0.58
CA THR A 61 -21.02 17.99 -1.01
C THR A 61 -21.58 16.86 -1.86
N VAL A 62 -21.50 17.04 -3.18
CA VAL A 62 -21.73 15.93 -4.09
C VAL A 62 -20.65 14.90 -3.82
N PHE A 63 -21.05 13.74 -3.27
CA PHE A 63 -20.15 12.63 -3.02
C PHE A 63 -19.69 12.06 -4.37
N MET A 64 -18.38 12.12 -4.63
CA MET A 64 -17.76 11.57 -5.82
C MET A 64 -16.63 10.63 -5.42
N ASN A 65 -16.53 9.50 -6.12
CA ASN A 65 -15.41 8.60 -5.97
C ASN A 65 -14.87 8.21 -7.34
N GLU A 66 -13.55 8.24 -7.46
CA GLU A 66 -12.82 7.95 -8.69
C GLU A 66 -12.57 6.45 -8.89
N GLY A 67 -12.84 5.64 -7.87
CA GLY A 67 -12.70 4.21 -7.92
C GLY A 67 -11.25 3.74 -8.06
N ILE A 68 -11.07 2.54 -8.59
CA ILE A 68 -9.81 1.89 -8.93
C ILE A 68 -10.02 1.31 -10.34
N ARG A 69 -9.50 2.00 -11.35
CA ARG A 69 -9.89 1.81 -12.75
C ARG A 69 -9.18 0.65 -13.42
N SER A 70 -7.98 0.32 -12.95
CA SER A 70 -7.19 -0.78 -13.46
C SER A 70 -6.38 -1.45 -12.35
N LYS A 71 -5.86 -2.63 -12.63
CA LYS A 71 -4.92 -3.31 -11.73
C LYS A 71 -3.64 -2.50 -11.48
N ASP A 72 -3.23 -1.65 -12.43
CA ASP A 72 -2.02 -0.83 -12.30
C ASP A 72 -2.23 0.33 -11.31
N ASP A 73 -3.49 0.69 -11.06
CA ASP A 73 -3.86 1.70 -10.07
C ASP A 73 -3.89 1.13 -8.65
N LEU A 74 -3.68 -0.17 -8.44
CA LEU A 74 -3.62 -0.80 -7.12
C LEU A 74 -2.23 -1.43 -6.90
N LYS A 75 -1.60 -1.10 -5.77
CA LYS A 75 -0.34 -1.70 -5.31
C LYS A 75 -0.56 -2.47 -4.03
N ILE A 76 -0.02 -3.69 -3.98
CA ILE A 76 -0.07 -4.57 -2.82
C ILE A 76 1.34 -4.68 -2.27
N PHE A 77 1.67 -3.93 -1.22
CA PHE A 77 2.98 -4.03 -0.57
C PHE A 77 2.96 -5.18 0.41
N CYS A 78 3.92 -6.10 0.27
CA CYS A 78 4.02 -7.28 1.10
C CYS A 78 5.24 -7.17 2.03
N PHE A 79 5.00 -7.42 3.32
CA PHE A 79 6.03 -7.41 4.35
C PHE A 79 6.01 -8.72 5.14
N ASP A 80 7.17 -9.13 5.62
CA ASP A 80 7.29 -10.28 6.52
C ASP A 80 6.78 -9.96 7.94
N ASN A 81 6.90 -10.94 8.84
CA ASN A 81 6.49 -10.82 10.23
C ASN A 81 7.31 -9.82 11.03
N GLU A 82 8.52 -9.47 10.59
CA GLU A 82 9.37 -8.44 11.20
C GLU A 82 9.06 -7.04 10.64
N GLY A 83 8.31 -6.97 9.54
CA GLY A 83 7.98 -5.73 8.85
C GLY A 83 9.00 -5.37 7.77
N GLN A 84 9.83 -6.30 7.32
CA GLN A 84 10.72 -6.09 6.19
C GLN A 84 9.97 -6.30 4.88
N PHE A 85 10.19 -5.45 3.89
CA PHE A 85 9.56 -5.58 2.59
C PHE A 85 10.09 -6.79 1.84
N VAL A 86 9.17 -7.66 1.41
CA VAL A 86 9.50 -8.89 0.67
C VAL A 86 9.11 -8.80 -0.80
N GLY A 87 8.39 -7.75 -1.20
CA GLY A 87 8.04 -7.48 -2.59
C GLY A 87 6.60 -7.01 -2.76
N PHE A 88 6.17 -6.93 -4.02
CA PHE A 88 4.79 -6.63 -4.38
C PHE A 88 3.98 -7.90 -4.61
N GLY A 89 2.71 -7.84 -4.22
CA GLY A 89 1.69 -8.74 -4.75
C GLY A 89 1.40 -8.41 -6.21
N GLU A 90 1.35 -9.43 -7.06
CA GLU A 90 1.06 -9.27 -8.49
C GLU A 90 -0.42 -9.55 -8.77
N ILE A 91 -1.19 -8.49 -9.05
CA ILE A 91 -2.62 -8.60 -9.36
C ILE A 91 -2.82 -9.31 -10.71
N GLN A 92 -3.67 -10.33 -10.69
CA GLN A 92 -3.96 -11.18 -11.85
C GLN A 92 -5.29 -10.74 -12.49
N ASP A 93 -6.42 -11.19 -11.93
CA ASP A 93 -7.76 -10.81 -12.37
C ASP A 93 -8.26 -9.66 -11.50
N PHE A 94 -8.67 -8.55 -12.11
CA PHE A 94 -9.13 -7.37 -11.39
C PHE A 94 -10.45 -6.86 -11.97
N ASN A 95 -11.47 -6.78 -11.12
CA ASN A 95 -12.75 -6.18 -11.47
C ASN A 95 -12.74 -4.70 -11.06
N PRO A 96 -12.70 -3.76 -12.01
CA PRO A 96 -12.51 -2.36 -11.69
C PRO A 96 -13.75 -1.72 -11.06
N ILE A 97 -13.49 -0.74 -10.22
CA ILE A 97 -14.49 0.27 -9.82
C ILE A 97 -14.13 1.50 -10.65
N ILE A 98 -14.84 1.75 -11.76
CA ILE A 98 -14.45 2.77 -12.75
C ILE A 98 -14.51 4.19 -12.18
N GLY A 99 -15.45 4.42 -11.26
CA GLY A 99 -15.63 5.72 -10.63
C GLY A 99 -16.14 6.79 -11.58
N LEU A 100 -16.05 8.03 -11.11
CA LEU A 100 -16.52 9.23 -11.78
C LEU A 100 -15.36 10.16 -12.05
N LYS A 101 -15.45 10.95 -13.12
CA LYS A 101 -14.55 12.08 -13.38
C LYS A 101 -15.35 13.37 -13.48
N ARG A 102 -14.91 14.38 -12.74
CA ARG A 102 -15.53 15.70 -12.73
C ARG A 102 -14.87 16.62 -13.75
N HIS A 103 -15.67 17.27 -14.57
CA HIS A 103 -15.23 18.29 -15.53
C HIS A 103 -15.23 19.68 -14.91
N LYS A 104 -14.51 20.62 -15.56
CA LYS A 104 -14.41 22.01 -15.11
C LYS A 104 -15.75 22.75 -15.05
N ASP A 105 -16.70 22.35 -15.88
CA ASP A 105 -18.06 22.89 -15.91
C ASP A 105 -18.97 22.31 -14.80
N GLY A 106 -18.44 21.39 -13.99
CA GLY A 106 -19.16 20.73 -12.91
C GLY A 106 -19.94 19.48 -13.34
N SER A 107 -19.94 19.11 -14.62
CA SER A 107 -20.52 17.85 -15.10
C SER A 107 -19.65 16.65 -14.72
N TYR A 108 -20.26 15.46 -14.75
CA TYR A 108 -19.61 14.20 -14.39
C TYR A 108 -19.73 13.19 -15.54
N GLU A 109 -18.62 12.52 -15.84
CA GLU A 109 -18.56 11.42 -16.81
C GLU A 109 -18.13 10.13 -16.13
N ILE A 110 -18.52 9.00 -16.73
CA ILE A 110 -17.92 7.70 -16.43
C ILE A 110 -16.70 7.58 -17.37
N PRO A 111 -15.46 7.57 -16.84
CA PRO A 111 -14.27 7.42 -17.65
C PRO A 111 -14.32 6.15 -18.51
N GLU A 112 -13.72 6.19 -19.69
CA GLU A 112 -13.66 5.07 -20.64
C GLU A 112 -15.03 4.61 -21.20
N SER A 113 -16.08 5.38 -20.90
CA SER A 113 -17.43 5.25 -21.46
C SER A 113 -17.85 6.58 -22.10
N SER A 114 -18.76 6.53 -23.06
CA SER A 114 -19.44 7.73 -23.58
C SER A 114 -20.64 8.15 -22.71
N GLU A 115 -20.91 7.43 -21.61
CA GLU A 115 -22.05 7.68 -20.73
C GLU A 115 -21.77 8.81 -19.72
N GLN A 116 -22.74 9.73 -19.60
CA GLN A 116 -22.77 10.71 -18.52
C GLN A 116 -23.20 10.04 -17.21
N ALA A 117 -22.61 10.48 -16.10
CA ALA A 117 -23.07 10.04 -14.80
C ALA A 117 -24.46 10.61 -14.49
N LYS A 118 -25.25 9.87 -13.70
CA LYS A 118 -26.60 10.29 -13.33
C LYS A 118 -26.51 11.16 -12.08
N GLN A 119 -26.98 12.40 -12.18
CA GLN A 119 -27.02 13.34 -11.08
C GLN A 119 -28.44 13.74 -10.73
N ASP A 120 -28.76 13.79 -9.43
CA ASP A 120 -29.97 14.41 -8.91
C ASP A 120 -29.68 15.14 -7.58
N ASN A 121 -30.74 15.48 -6.83
CA ASN A 121 -30.64 16.17 -5.55
C ASN A 121 -30.07 15.31 -4.41
N THR A 122 -29.90 14.01 -4.62
CA THR A 122 -29.40 13.04 -3.62
C THR A 122 -27.94 12.64 -3.85
N GLY A 123 -27.40 12.85 -5.05
CA GLY A 123 -25.98 12.55 -5.34
C GLY A 123 -25.70 12.33 -6.82
N VAL A 124 -24.51 11.81 -7.12
CA VAL A 124 -24.09 11.38 -8.46
C VAL A 124 -23.78 9.90 -8.44
N SER A 125 -24.28 9.15 -9.43
CA SER A 125 -24.00 7.72 -9.59
C SER A 125 -23.58 7.34 -11.01
N GLY A 126 -22.83 6.25 -11.13
CA GLY A 126 -22.22 5.78 -12.38
C GLY A 126 -20.87 5.12 -12.15
N GLY A 127 -20.38 4.34 -13.13
CA GLY A 127 -19.05 3.74 -13.06
C GLY A 127 -18.84 2.78 -11.87
N GLY A 128 -19.91 2.17 -11.36
CA GLY A 128 -19.88 1.33 -10.16
C GLY A 128 -19.98 2.08 -8.82
N ILE A 129 -20.25 3.39 -8.85
CA ILE A 129 -20.46 4.24 -7.67
C ILE A 129 -21.95 4.52 -7.46
N ASN A 130 -22.38 4.31 -6.23
CA ASN A 130 -23.71 4.62 -5.72
C ASN A 130 -23.83 6.11 -5.35
N LYS A 131 -25.05 6.60 -5.17
CA LYS A 131 -25.33 8.02 -4.90
C LYS A 131 -24.73 8.54 -3.59
N ASP A 132 -24.59 7.64 -2.61
CA ASP A 132 -23.95 7.88 -1.32
C ASP A 132 -22.41 7.78 -1.39
N GLY A 133 -21.87 7.63 -2.60
CA GLY A 133 -20.44 7.50 -2.87
C GLY A 133 -19.86 6.10 -2.63
N SER A 134 -20.66 5.14 -2.17
CA SER A 134 -20.23 3.75 -1.97
C SER A 134 -20.09 2.99 -3.29
N SER A 135 -19.54 1.77 -3.24
CA SER A 135 -19.58 0.82 -4.35
C SER A 135 -20.11 -0.53 -3.88
N GLU A 136 -20.56 -1.33 -4.84
CA GLU A 136 -20.66 -2.77 -4.61
C GLU A 136 -19.26 -3.37 -4.41
N GLU A 137 -19.25 -4.52 -3.74
CA GLU A 137 -18.07 -5.34 -3.53
C GLU A 137 -17.51 -5.88 -4.86
N ARG A 138 -16.19 -5.85 -5.01
CA ARG A 138 -15.48 -6.35 -6.19
C ARG A 138 -14.34 -7.28 -5.79
N ASP A 139 -14.40 -8.50 -6.30
CA ASP A 139 -13.35 -9.49 -6.12
C ASP A 139 -12.18 -9.27 -7.08
N PHE A 140 -10.98 -9.58 -6.60
CA PHE A 140 -9.78 -9.72 -7.43
C PHE A 140 -8.82 -10.77 -6.86
N THR A 141 -7.90 -11.24 -7.69
CA THR A 141 -6.87 -12.20 -7.30
C THR A 141 -5.48 -11.61 -7.44
N ALA A 142 -4.56 -12.04 -6.58
CA ALA A 142 -3.16 -11.65 -6.69
C ALA A 142 -2.22 -12.79 -6.29
N LYS A 143 -1.01 -12.79 -6.87
CA LYS A 143 0.10 -13.63 -6.42
C LYS A 143 0.84 -12.91 -5.31
N ILE A 144 0.88 -13.49 -4.12
CA ILE A 144 1.50 -12.91 -2.91
C ILE A 144 2.77 -13.69 -2.59
N PRO A 145 3.91 -13.02 -2.31
CA PRO A 145 5.12 -13.70 -1.84
C PRO A 145 4.83 -14.57 -0.61
N ASN A 146 5.32 -15.80 -0.59
CA ASN A 146 5.04 -16.77 0.49
C ASN A 146 5.45 -16.28 1.88
N ASN A 147 6.45 -15.40 1.99
CA ASN A 147 6.99 -14.91 3.26
C ASN A 147 6.18 -13.73 3.83
N THR A 148 5.08 -13.35 3.18
CA THR A 148 4.25 -12.20 3.56
C THR A 148 3.42 -12.51 4.80
N SER A 149 3.52 -11.67 5.82
CA SER A 149 2.63 -11.66 6.99
C SER A 149 1.81 -10.37 7.11
N ARG A 150 2.21 -9.32 6.39
CA ARG A 150 1.53 -8.01 6.39
C ARG A 150 1.35 -7.49 4.97
N ILE A 151 0.19 -6.91 4.69
CA ILE A 151 -0.17 -6.36 3.39
C ILE A 151 -0.69 -4.93 3.57
N HIS A 152 -0.15 -4.01 2.78
CA HIS A 152 -0.76 -2.70 2.55
C HIS A 152 -1.35 -2.66 1.13
N LEU A 153 -2.62 -2.27 1.02
CA LEU A 153 -3.29 -2.01 -0.25
C LEU A 153 -3.33 -0.51 -0.49
N VAL A 154 -2.76 -0.07 -1.61
CA VAL A 154 -2.67 1.34 -1.96
C VAL A 154 -3.23 1.57 -3.36
N ALA A 155 -4.28 2.36 -3.46
CA ALA A 155 -4.96 2.70 -4.71
C ALA A 155 -4.54 4.07 -5.26
N ASN A 156 -4.70 4.25 -6.57
CA ASN A 156 -4.48 5.48 -7.34
C ASN A 156 -3.10 6.09 -7.12
N ALA A 157 -2.11 5.20 -7.00
CA ALA A 157 -0.71 5.44 -6.68
C ALA A 157 0.17 5.61 -7.95
N THR A 158 -0.42 5.66 -9.14
CA THR A 158 0.31 5.42 -10.40
C THR A 158 1.39 6.47 -10.70
N LYS A 159 1.21 7.73 -10.26
CA LYS A 159 2.21 8.80 -10.47
C LYS A 159 3.24 8.89 -9.35
N GLN A 160 2.84 8.66 -8.10
CA GLN A 160 3.70 8.79 -6.92
C GLN A 160 4.66 7.61 -6.76
N TYR A 161 4.33 6.46 -7.36
CA TYR A 161 5.07 5.21 -7.18
C TYR A 161 5.73 4.71 -8.47
N GLN A 162 6.12 5.62 -9.37
CA GLN A 162 6.90 5.27 -10.56
C GLN A 162 8.30 4.74 -10.19
N THR A 163 8.88 5.26 -9.11
CA THR A 163 10.21 4.90 -8.61
C THR A 163 10.24 3.55 -7.89
N ILE A 164 9.10 3.11 -7.34
CA ILE A 164 8.94 1.79 -6.71
C ILE A 164 7.89 1.01 -7.49
N ASN A 165 8.39 0.25 -8.45
CA ASN A 165 7.58 -0.59 -9.32
C ASN A 165 8.04 -2.04 -9.24
N PHE A 166 7.23 -2.93 -9.80
CA PHE A 166 7.47 -4.37 -9.73
C PHE A 166 8.83 -4.79 -10.32
N ASN A 167 9.29 -4.14 -11.39
CA ASN A 167 10.54 -4.50 -12.07
C ASN A 167 11.79 -4.13 -11.26
N ASP A 168 11.70 -3.10 -10.41
CA ASP A 168 12.81 -2.58 -9.62
C ASP A 168 12.64 -2.81 -8.10
N GLN A 169 11.66 -3.61 -7.71
CA GLN A 169 11.31 -3.83 -6.29
C GLN A 169 12.47 -4.38 -5.46
N TRP A 170 13.38 -5.12 -6.08
CA TRP A 170 14.59 -5.68 -5.45
C TRP A 170 15.46 -4.62 -4.78
N LYS A 171 15.41 -3.35 -5.23
CA LYS A 171 16.13 -2.22 -4.62
C LYS A 171 15.62 -1.86 -3.22
N TRP A 172 14.43 -2.34 -2.88
CA TRP A 172 13.68 -1.96 -1.67
C TRP A 172 13.43 -3.16 -0.75
N VAL A 173 13.73 -4.39 -1.19
CA VAL A 173 13.60 -5.60 -0.39
C VAL A 173 14.47 -5.48 0.86
N GLY A 174 13.93 -5.88 2.02
CA GLY A 174 14.57 -5.72 3.33
C GLY A 174 14.27 -4.39 4.03
N MET A 175 13.77 -3.38 3.31
CA MET A 175 13.43 -2.11 3.96
C MET A 175 12.22 -2.25 4.88
N HIS A 176 12.32 -1.62 6.05
CA HIS A 176 11.27 -1.70 7.05
C HIS A 176 9.99 -0.95 6.62
N GLU A 177 8.84 -1.53 6.97
CA GLU A 177 7.47 -1.06 6.69
C GLU A 177 7.30 0.43 6.92
N ASN A 178 7.63 0.91 8.12
CA ASN A 178 7.55 2.34 8.44
C ASN A 178 8.35 3.23 7.47
N ILE A 179 9.55 2.81 7.04
CA ILE A 179 10.39 3.62 6.15
C ILE A 179 9.77 3.69 4.77
N LEU A 180 9.35 2.54 4.23
CA LEU A 180 8.68 2.50 2.95
C LEU A 180 7.37 3.30 3.03
N MET A 181 6.48 2.96 3.95
CA MET A 181 5.16 3.60 4.08
C MET A 181 5.23 5.11 4.31
N THR A 182 6.22 5.63 5.06
CA THR A 182 6.40 7.08 5.24
C THR A 182 7.05 7.79 4.05
N THR A 183 7.90 7.09 3.29
CA THR A 183 8.40 7.60 1.99
C THR A 183 7.25 7.89 1.01
N PHE A 184 6.05 7.36 1.29
CA PHE A 184 4.91 7.36 0.37
C PHE A 184 3.84 8.43 0.64
N GLU A 185 4.01 9.29 1.65
CA GLU A 185 2.99 10.27 2.07
C GLU A 185 3.11 11.68 1.46
N THR A 186 3.92 11.93 0.42
CA THR A 186 4.08 13.32 -0.06
C THR A 186 4.15 13.49 -1.58
N ASN A 187 2.97 13.52 -2.21
CA ASN A 187 2.77 14.37 -3.39
C ASN A 187 1.29 14.78 -3.49
N HIS A 188 0.90 15.76 -2.68
CA HIS A 188 -0.41 16.40 -2.75
C HIS A 188 -0.38 17.45 -3.87
N THR A 189 -0.91 17.10 -5.04
CA THR A 189 -1.24 18.09 -6.07
C THR A 189 -2.68 18.57 -5.89
N GLU A 190 -2.99 19.80 -6.32
CA GLU A 190 -4.36 20.35 -6.32
C GLU A 190 -5.33 19.55 -7.21
N ASN A 191 -4.80 18.70 -8.08
CA ASN A 191 -5.60 17.79 -8.89
C ASN A 191 -6.01 16.58 -8.04
N GLN A 192 -7.27 16.60 -7.58
CA GLN A 192 -7.85 15.58 -6.70
C GLN A 192 -7.97 14.19 -7.36
N ASP A 193 -7.80 14.13 -8.68
CA ASP A 193 -7.78 12.92 -9.53
C ASP A 193 -6.51 12.04 -9.37
N VAL A 194 -5.51 12.50 -8.60
CA VAL A 194 -4.26 11.75 -8.33
C VAL A 194 -4.02 11.53 -6.85
N MET A 195 -5.03 11.67 -5.98
CA MET A 195 -4.81 11.43 -4.56
C MET A 195 -4.64 9.93 -4.32
N THR A 196 -3.40 9.52 -4.05
CA THR A 196 -3.07 8.21 -3.45
C THR A 196 -4.04 7.93 -2.32
N ARG A 197 -4.74 6.79 -2.37
CA ARG A 197 -5.64 6.36 -1.30
C ARG A 197 -5.09 5.11 -0.65
N TYR A 198 -4.81 5.22 0.65
CA TYR A 198 -4.59 4.05 1.47
C TYR A 198 -5.91 3.29 1.57
N TRP A 199 -5.93 2.04 1.10
CA TRP A 199 -7.16 1.27 0.96
C TRP A 199 -7.36 0.27 2.09
N GLY A 200 -6.29 -0.32 2.59
CA GLY A 200 -6.42 -1.31 3.65
C GLY A 200 -5.09 -1.81 4.19
N TYR A 201 -5.16 -2.31 5.41
CA TYR A 201 -4.07 -3.00 6.09
C TYR A 201 -4.50 -4.40 6.50
N ILE A 202 -3.66 -5.40 6.23
CA ILE A 202 -3.82 -6.74 6.78
C ILE A 202 -2.54 -7.09 7.51
N LYS A 203 -2.67 -7.55 8.75
CA LYS A 203 -1.56 -8.07 9.54
C LYS A 203 -1.96 -9.37 10.20
N LYS A 204 -1.10 -10.38 10.09
CA LYS A 204 -1.15 -11.63 10.86
C LYS A 204 0.20 -11.88 11.52
N ASP A 205 0.23 -12.82 12.47
CA ASP A 205 1.43 -13.11 13.25
C ASP A 205 2.45 -13.94 12.46
N SER A 206 1.99 -14.62 11.40
CA SER A 206 2.85 -15.44 10.53
C SER A 206 2.36 -15.48 9.07
N PRO A 207 3.23 -15.89 8.11
CA PRO A 207 2.83 -16.03 6.72
C PRO A 207 1.79 -17.12 6.51
N SER A 208 1.87 -18.22 7.27
CA SER A 208 0.89 -19.31 7.25
C SER A 208 -0.50 -18.82 7.64
N GLU A 209 -0.61 -18.01 8.70
CA GLU A 209 -1.90 -17.43 9.10
C GLU A 209 -2.45 -16.44 8.08
N LEU A 210 -1.59 -15.65 7.43
CA LEU A 210 -2.03 -14.76 6.36
C LEU A 210 -2.54 -15.54 5.15
N LYS A 211 -1.80 -16.57 4.72
CA LYS A 211 -2.19 -17.46 3.63
C LYS A 211 -3.53 -18.13 3.93
N ASP A 212 -3.69 -18.61 5.17
CA ASP A 212 -4.96 -19.16 5.64
C ASP A 212 -6.09 -18.13 5.65
N TYR A 213 -5.81 -16.88 6.01
CA TYR A 213 -6.81 -15.80 6.02
C TYR A 213 -7.27 -15.38 4.61
N LEU A 214 -6.38 -15.46 3.63
CA LEU A 214 -6.64 -15.06 2.23
C LEU A 214 -7.19 -16.20 1.35
N ASP A 215 -7.40 -17.39 1.91
CA ASP A 215 -7.98 -18.55 1.23
C ASP A 215 -9.49 -18.33 1.00
N GLN A 216 -9.90 -18.40 -0.28
CA GLN A 216 -11.28 -18.22 -0.72
C GLN A 216 -12.27 -19.24 -0.13
N SER A 217 -11.78 -20.43 0.25
CA SER A 217 -12.61 -21.49 0.82
C SER A 217 -13.07 -21.19 2.25
N LYS A 218 -12.50 -20.17 2.88
CA LYS A 218 -12.82 -19.76 4.26
C LYS A 218 -13.69 -18.51 4.25
N LYS A 219 -14.88 -18.63 4.85
CA LYS A 219 -15.84 -17.52 4.97
C LYS A 219 -15.27 -16.44 5.90
N LYS A 220 -15.11 -15.22 5.38
CA LYS A 220 -14.52 -14.10 6.13
C LYS A 220 -15.54 -13.48 7.10
N ALA A 221 -15.08 -13.07 8.28
CA ALA A 221 -15.89 -12.34 9.27
C ALA A 221 -15.78 -10.81 9.11
N ASP A 222 -14.67 -10.35 8.53
CA ASP A 222 -14.33 -8.93 8.38
C ASP A 222 -14.09 -8.59 6.90
N TYR A 223 -14.60 -7.44 6.47
CA TYR A 223 -14.39 -6.87 5.13
C TYR A 223 -13.14 -5.95 5.16
N ILE A 224 -12.46 -5.84 4.02
CA ILE A 224 -11.41 -4.84 3.77
C ILE A 224 -11.94 -3.86 2.73
#